data_AF-A0A945UG22-F1
#
_entry.id   AF-A0A945UG22-F1
#
_cell.length_a   1.000
_cell.length_b   1.000
_cell.length_c   1.000
_cell.angle_alpha   90.00
_cell.angle_beta   90.00
_cell.angle_gamma   90.00
#
_symmetry.space_group_name_H-M   'P 1'
#
loop_
_entity.id
_entity.type
_entity.pdbx_description
1 polymer ?
#
loop_
_entity_poly.entity_id
_entity_poly.type
_entity_poly.pdbx_seq_one_letter_code
_entity_poly.pdbx_strand_id
1 'polypeptide(L)'
;MTQDPSGLFERLKTHSHDDWQAYTQHDFVRQLAAGTLPEAAFRHYLGQDYLFLIHFARAYALAAYKTTDLAEMRAAIASVDGILNTEMALHVDYCQGWGLDRTAMAALPEAKATMAYTRFVLECGLAGDSLDLYVALSPCVVGYGEIAAALAVDPATVKDGNPYATWIEMYAGADYQAVAVDAVA
;
A
#
# COMPACT_ATOMS: atom_id res chain seq x y z
N MET A 1 -19.00 4.56 -5.93
CA MET A 1 -19.58 5.44 -4.87
C MET A 1 -18.60 6.58 -4.68
N THR A 2 -19.04 7.82 -4.80
CA THR A 2 -18.20 9.00 -4.59
C THR A 2 -17.93 9.16 -3.10
N GLN A 3 -16.66 9.11 -2.68
CA GLN A 3 -16.24 9.41 -1.31
C GLN A 3 -16.79 10.78 -0.88
N ASP A 4 -17.24 10.89 0.37
CA ASP A 4 -17.71 12.15 0.93
C ASP A 4 -16.55 13.16 0.94
N PRO A 5 -16.61 14.26 0.16
CA PRO A 5 -15.54 15.24 0.09
C PRO A 5 -15.33 16.00 1.43
N SER A 6 -16.18 15.76 2.44
CA SER A 6 -16.04 16.29 3.79
C SER A 6 -15.46 15.31 4.82
N GLY A 7 -15.19 14.05 4.42
CA GLY A 7 -14.61 13.01 5.26
C GLY A 7 -13.25 13.40 5.86
N LEU A 8 -12.90 12.79 7.01
CA LEU A 8 -11.64 13.09 7.70
C LEU A 8 -10.42 12.88 6.79
N PHE A 9 -10.39 11.78 6.04
CA PHE A 9 -9.29 11.47 5.13
C PHE A 9 -9.12 12.53 4.03
N GLU A 10 -10.21 12.91 3.35
CA GLU A 10 -10.15 13.94 2.30
C GLU A 10 -9.70 15.30 2.84
N ARG A 11 -10.11 15.64 4.06
CA ARG A 11 -9.58 16.84 4.75
C ARG A 11 -8.09 16.73 5.00
N LEU A 12 -7.59 15.62 5.54
CA LEU A 12 -6.16 15.42 5.80
C LEU A 12 -5.35 15.47 4.50
N LYS A 13 -5.78 14.72 3.47
CA LYS A 13 -5.20 14.72 2.14
C LYS A 13 -5.15 16.12 1.51
N THR A 14 -6.21 16.91 1.66
CA THR A 14 -6.23 18.31 1.18
C THR A 14 -5.18 19.17 1.90
N HIS A 15 -4.98 18.99 3.20
CA HIS A 15 -3.95 19.73 3.95
C HIS A 15 -2.52 19.25 3.63
N SER A 16 -2.38 18.05 3.07
CA SER A 16 -1.12 17.46 2.61
C SER A 16 -1.05 17.38 1.07
N HIS A 17 -1.74 18.29 0.36
CA HIS A 17 -1.92 18.23 -1.09
C HIS A 17 -0.60 18.02 -1.86
N ASP A 18 0.42 18.82 -1.56
CA ASP A 18 1.68 18.80 -2.31
C ASP A 18 2.44 17.49 -2.10
N ASP A 19 2.45 16.96 -0.87
CA ASP A 19 3.04 15.66 -0.55
C ASP A 19 2.23 14.51 -1.17
N TRP A 20 0.90 14.59 -1.16
CA TRP A 20 0.02 13.60 -1.79
C TRP A 20 0.23 13.55 -3.31
N GLN A 21 0.37 14.72 -3.95
CA GLN A 21 0.66 14.81 -5.37
C GLN A 21 2.06 14.26 -5.68
N ALA A 22 3.07 14.61 -4.87
CA ALA A 22 4.43 14.11 -5.04
C ALA A 22 4.51 12.59 -4.88
N TYR A 23 3.72 12.01 -3.98
CA TYR A 23 3.58 10.57 -3.80
C TYR A 23 2.87 9.91 -5.00
N THR A 24 1.64 10.33 -5.30
CA THR A 24 0.80 9.66 -6.31
C THR A 24 1.26 9.89 -7.75
N GLN A 25 2.05 10.94 -8.00
CA GLN A 25 2.59 11.27 -9.32
C GLN A 25 4.12 11.18 -9.36
N HIS A 26 4.72 10.42 -8.44
CA HIS A 26 6.17 10.24 -8.38
C HIS A 26 6.73 9.69 -9.70
N ASP A 27 7.99 10.00 -10.01
CA ASP A 27 8.63 9.53 -11.26
C ASP A 27 8.69 8.00 -11.37
N PHE A 28 8.71 7.29 -10.24
CA PHE A 28 8.55 5.83 -10.21
C PHE A 28 7.22 5.40 -10.85
N VAL A 29 6.11 6.02 -10.44
CA VAL A 29 4.75 5.75 -10.95
C VAL A 29 4.65 6.12 -12.43
N ARG A 30 5.18 7.28 -12.82
CA ARG A 30 5.17 7.73 -14.22
C ARG A 30 5.96 6.80 -15.13
N GLN A 31 7.14 6.37 -14.71
CA GLN A 31 7.95 5.42 -15.48
C GLN A 31 7.33 4.02 -15.51
N LEU A 32 6.64 3.61 -14.45
CA LEU A 32 5.86 2.37 -14.40
C LEU A 32 4.72 2.42 -15.44
N ALA A 33 3.97 3.52 -15.48
CA ALA A 33 2.89 3.73 -16.46
C ALA A 33 3.40 3.76 -17.90
N ALA A 34 4.58 4.36 -18.13
CA ALA A 34 5.23 4.41 -19.44
C ALA A 34 5.91 3.09 -19.85
N GLY A 35 6.03 2.10 -18.95
CA GLY A 35 6.76 0.86 -19.20
C GLY A 35 8.28 1.06 -19.30
N THR A 36 8.82 2.16 -18.78
CA THR A 36 10.23 2.54 -18.90
C THR A 36 11.00 2.47 -17.58
N LEU A 37 10.33 2.13 -16.47
CA LEU A 37 10.98 1.97 -15.18
C LEU A 37 12.12 0.93 -15.30
N PRO A 38 13.32 1.17 -14.73
CA PRO A 38 14.36 0.15 -14.74
C PRO A 38 13.93 -1.09 -13.96
N GLU A 39 14.09 -2.28 -14.54
CA GLU A 39 13.75 -3.56 -13.88
C GLU A 39 14.39 -3.68 -12.49
N ALA A 40 15.66 -3.27 -12.35
CA ALA A 40 16.37 -3.30 -11.08
C ALA A 40 15.69 -2.45 -10.00
N ALA A 41 15.09 -1.31 -10.37
CA ALA A 41 14.34 -0.46 -9.44
C ALA A 41 13.03 -1.12 -9.02
N PHE A 42 12.31 -1.75 -9.97
CA PHE A 42 11.08 -2.47 -9.66
C PHE A 42 11.33 -3.69 -8.77
N ARG A 43 12.38 -4.47 -9.05
CA ARG A 43 12.78 -5.62 -8.21
C ARG A 43 13.20 -5.19 -6.81
N HIS A 44 13.93 -4.07 -6.69
CA HIS A 44 14.24 -3.50 -5.38
C HIS A 44 12.98 -3.11 -4.62
N TYR A 45 12.04 -2.43 -5.28
CA TYR A 45 10.73 -2.09 -4.72
C TYR A 45 10.01 -3.34 -4.21
N LEU A 46 9.81 -4.37 -5.04
CA LEU A 46 9.12 -5.60 -4.65
C LEU A 46 9.74 -6.31 -3.45
N GLY A 47 11.07 -6.40 -3.42
CA GLY A 47 11.78 -7.00 -2.30
C GLY A 47 11.63 -6.21 -0.99
N GLN A 48 11.62 -4.88 -1.08
CA GLN A 48 11.37 -4.02 0.08
C GLN A 48 9.91 -4.03 0.52
N ASP A 49 8.98 -4.16 -0.43
CA ASP A 49 7.56 -4.24 -0.18
C ASP A 49 7.17 -5.52 0.58
N TYR A 50 7.87 -6.63 0.30
CA TYR A 50 7.75 -7.85 1.12
C TYR A 50 8.08 -7.59 2.59
N LEU A 51 9.17 -6.87 2.88
CA LEU A 51 9.55 -6.49 4.25
C LEU A 51 8.58 -5.47 4.85
N PHE A 52 8.06 -4.55 4.03
CA PHE A 52 7.03 -3.59 4.43
C PHE A 52 5.76 -4.32 4.89
N LEU A 53 5.24 -5.27 4.10
CA LEU A 53 4.01 -6.01 4.39
C LEU A 53 4.08 -6.77 5.73
N ILE A 54 5.26 -7.27 6.12
CA ILE A 54 5.46 -7.89 7.45
C ILE A 54 5.17 -6.88 8.56
N HIS A 55 5.70 -5.65 8.45
CA HIS A 55 5.47 -4.61 9.45
C HIS A 55 4.07 -4.00 9.35
N PHE A 56 3.49 -3.96 8.14
CA PHE A 56 2.13 -3.52 7.92
C PHE A 56 1.13 -4.47 8.61
N ALA A 57 1.34 -5.79 8.52
CA ALA A 57 0.57 -6.77 9.30
C ALA A 57 0.71 -6.57 10.81
N ARG A 58 1.93 -6.24 11.30
CA ARG A 58 2.16 -5.94 12.71
C ARG A 58 1.45 -4.65 13.16
N ALA A 59 1.35 -3.65 12.29
CA ALA A 59 0.63 -2.42 12.56
C ALA A 59 -0.88 -2.67 12.68
N TYR A 60 -1.50 -3.47 11.80
CA TYR A 60 -2.91 -3.86 11.98
C TYR A 60 -3.15 -4.73 13.22
N ALA A 61 -2.20 -5.60 13.59
CA ALA A 61 -2.28 -6.32 14.86
C ALA A 61 -2.22 -5.36 16.07
N LEU A 62 -1.44 -4.28 15.98
CA LEU A 62 -1.43 -3.22 16.97
C LEU A 62 -2.76 -2.45 17.00
N ALA A 63 -3.42 -2.24 15.86
CA ALA A 63 -4.76 -1.63 15.80
C ALA A 63 -5.79 -2.49 16.55
N ALA A 64 -5.77 -3.81 16.34
CA ALA A 64 -6.62 -4.74 17.07
C ALA A 64 -6.38 -4.71 18.59
N TYR A 65 -5.13 -4.49 19.02
CA TYR A 65 -4.78 -4.32 20.43
C TYR A 65 -5.23 -2.98 21.02
N LYS A 66 -5.21 -1.90 20.22
CA LYS A 66 -5.47 -0.53 20.66
C LYS A 66 -6.96 -0.20 20.78
N THR A 67 -7.81 -0.81 19.97
CA THR A 67 -9.27 -0.60 20.05
C THR A 67 -9.90 -1.38 21.21
N THR A 68 -11.00 -0.85 21.74
CA THR A 68 -11.87 -1.53 22.71
C THR A 68 -13.22 -1.92 22.12
N ASP A 69 -13.52 -1.50 20.88
CA ASP A 69 -14.73 -1.87 20.17
C ASP A 69 -14.57 -3.25 19.50
N LEU A 70 -15.59 -4.11 19.66
CA LEU A 70 -15.52 -5.48 19.16
C LEU A 70 -15.64 -5.57 17.63
N ALA A 71 -16.32 -4.63 16.98
CA ALA A 71 -16.41 -4.60 15.53
C ALA A 71 -15.08 -4.12 14.93
N GLU A 72 -14.49 -3.07 15.49
CA GLU A 72 -13.16 -2.57 15.08
C GLU A 72 -12.07 -3.63 15.28
N MET A 73 -12.08 -4.34 16.41
CA MET A 73 -11.12 -5.42 16.65
C MET A 73 -11.23 -6.53 15.61
N ARG A 74 -12.46 -6.92 15.23
CA ARG A 74 -12.67 -7.92 14.17
C ARG A 74 -12.20 -7.41 12.81
N ALA A 75 -12.45 -6.15 12.49
CA ALA A 75 -11.99 -5.54 11.24
C ALA A 75 -10.47 -5.52 11.16
N ALA A 76 -9.78 -5.10 12.22
CA ALA A 76 -8.32 -5.11 12.30
C ALA A 76 -7.74 -6.52 12.15
N ILE A 77 -8.33 -7.53 12.81
CA ILE A 77 -7.91 -8.93 12.66
C ILE A 77 -8.16 -9.45 11.24
N ALA A 78 -9.26 -9.07 10.60
CA ALA A 78 -9.52 -9.40 9.20
C ALA A 78 -8.45 -8.79 8.27
N SER A 79 -7.99 -7.56 8.53
CA SER A 79 -6.86 -6.97 7.80
C SER A 79 -5.56 -7.74 8.01
N VAL A 80 -5.26 -8.18 9.25
CA VAL A 80 -4.09 -9.03 9.52
C VAL A 80 -4.16 -10.34 8.75
N ASP A 81 -5.31 -11.01 8.77
CA ASP A 81 -5.55 -12.26 8.03
C ASP A 81 -5.40 -12.05 6.51
N GLY A 82 -6.00 -10.99 5.97
CA GLY A 82 -5.86 -10.58 4.58
C GLY A 82 -4.40 -10.41 4.17
N ILE A 83 -3.60 -9.70 4.95
CA ILE A 83 -2.18 -9.49 4.64
C ILE A 83 -1.39 -10.81 4.75
N LEU A 84 -1.52 -11.54 5.86
CA LEU A 84 -0.68 -12.72 6.13
C LEU A 84 -1.03 -13.92 5.25
N ASN A 85 -2.32 -14.16 5.02
CA ASN A 85 -2.81 -15.38 4.39
C ASN A 85 -3.24 -15.20 2.94
N THR A 86 -3.44 -13.96 2.48
CA THR A 86 -3.81 -13.66 1.08
C THR A 86 -2.73 -12.86 0.38
N GLU A 87 -2.49 -11.62 0.79
CA GLU A 87 -1.60 -10.68 0.09
C GLU A 87 -0.15 -11.17 0.04
N MET A 88 0.37 -11.70 1.16
CA MET A 88 1.75 -12.19 1.22
C MET A 88 2.01 -13.37 0.26
N ALA A 89 1.01 -14.25 0.06
CA ALA A 89 1.13 -15.35 -0.87
C ALA A 89 1.12 -14.84 -2.33
N LEU A 90 0.17 -13.96 -2.66
CA LEU A 90 0.09 -13.31 -3.97
C LEU A 90 1.37 -12.52 -4.29
N HIS A 91 1.91 -11.78 -3.32
CA HIS A 91 3.15 -11.02 -3.47
C HIS A 91 4.33 -11.92 -3.79
N VAL A 92 4.48 -13.03 -3.05
CA VAL A 92 5.56 -14.00 -3.29
C VAL A 92 5.43 -14.64 -4.66
N ASP A 93 4.22 -15.02 -5.07
CA ASP A 93 3.99 -15.62 -6.40
C ASP A 93 4.24 -14.60 -7.52
N TYR A 94 3.81 -13.35 -7.34
CA TYR A 94 4.10 -12.27 -8.28
C TYR A 94 5.61 -12.03 -8.43
N CYS A 95 6.33 -11.99 -7.30
CA CYS A 95 7.77 -11.78 -7.23
C CYS A 95 8.59 -12.90 -7.90
N GLN A 96 8.09 -14.13 -7.97
CA GLN A 96 8.76 -15.23 -8.69
C GLN A 96 8.92 -14.90 -10.19
N GLY A 97 7.93 -14.24 -10.81
CA GLY A 97 8.01 -13.78 -12.20
C GLY A 97 9.14 -12.76 -12.44
N TRP A 98 9.62 -12.12 -11.37
CA TRP A 98 10.72 -11.16 -11.37
C TRP A 98 12.04 -11.75 -10.83
N GLY A 99 12.10 -13.07 -10.67
CA GLY A 99 13.29 -13.77 -10.17
C GLY A 99 13.61 -13.46 -8.70
N LEU A 100 12.57 -13.20 -7.88
CA LEU A 100 12.68 -12.98 -6.44
C LEU A 100 11.87 -14.05 -5.70
N ASP A 101 12.55 -14.96 -5.01
CA ASP A 101 11.89 -15.91 -4.13
C ASP A 101 11.75 -15.37 -2.70
N ARG A 102 10.93 -16.04 -1.89
CA ARG A 102 10.68 -15.68 -0.50
C ARG A 102 11.97 -15.60 0.33
N THR A 103 12.88 -16.55 0.16
CA THR A 103 14.12 -16.63 0.94
C THR A 103 15.02 -15.44 0.62
N ALA A 104 15.16 -15.10 -0.66
CA ALA A 104 15.92 -13.96 -1.13
C ALA A 104 15.35 -12.65 -0.60
N MET A 105 14.02 -12.46 -0.68
CA MET A 105 13.37 -11.25 -0.16
C MET A 105 13.50 -11.13 1.36
N ALA A 106 13.30 -12.22 2.11
CA ALA A 106 13.42 -12.23 3.56
C ALA A 106 14.85 -11.97 4.06
N ALA A 107 15.86 -12.26 3.24
CA ALA A 107 17.27 -12.01 3.55
C ALA A 107 17.74 -10.59 3.20
N LEU A 108 16.92 -9.78 2.53
CA LEU A 108 17.28 -8.40 2.20
C LEU A 108 17.41 -7.56 3.48
N PRO A 109 18.40 -6.66 3.56
CA PRO A 109 18.39 -5.62 4.57
C PRO A 109 17.21 -4.67 4.30
N GLU A 110 16.54 -4.23 5.37
CA GLU A 110 15.56 -3.13 5.27
C GLU A 110 16.26 -1.88 4.74
N ALA A 111 15.74 -1.33 3.65
CA ALA A 111 16.15 -0.02 3.16
C ALA A 111 15.75 1.05 4.18
N LYS A 112 16.49 2.16 4.21
CA LYS A 112 16.24 3.26 5.16
C LYS A 112 14.81 3.79 5.04
N ALA A 113 14.26 3.88 3.83
CA ALA A 113 12.89 4.33 3.60
C ALA A 113 11.85 3.35 4.17
N THR A 114 12.01 2.04 3.92
CA THR A 114 11.16 0.97 4.46
C THR A 114 11.15 1.01 5.99
N MET A 115 12.34 1.11 6.59
CA MET A 115 12.47 1.20 8.05
C MET A 115 11.82 2.49 8.57
N ALA A 116 12.14 3.65 8.00
CA ALA A 116 11.60 4.93 8.46
C ALA A 116 10.07 4.96 8.42
N TYR A 117 9.46 4.49 7.32
CA TYR A 117 8.00 4.47 7.19
C TYR A 117 7.37 3.49 8.18
N THR A 118 7.80 2.24 8.18
CA THR A 118 7.18 1.21 9.03
C THR A 118 7.35 1.50 10.51
N ARG A 119 8.48 2.09 10.94
CA ARG A 119 8.68 2.51 12.33
C ARG A 119 7.83 3.72 12.68
N PHE A 120 7.71 4.71 11.79
CA PHE A 120 6.82 5.85 12.00
C PHE A 120 5.36 5.41 12.25
N VAL A 121 4.82 4.51 11.42
CA VAL A 121 3.45 4.00 11.57
C VAL A 121 3.26 3.29 12.92
N LEU A 122 4.19 2.38 13.26
CA LEU A 122 4.13 1.66 14.53
C LEU A 122 4.27 2.60 15.73
N GLU A 123 5.15 3.61 15.66
CA GLU A 123 5.34 4.60 16.71
C GLU A 123 4.09 5.46 16.92
N CYS A 124 3.42 5.89 15.85
CA CYS A 124 2.13 6.61 15.94
C CYS A 124 1.12 5.78 16.73
N GLY A 125 0.97 4.49 16.39
CA GLY A 125 0.06 3.61 17.11
C GLY A 125 0.49 3.32 18.54
N LEU A 126 1.80 3.20 18.83
CA LEU A 126 2.29 2.95 20.18
C LEU A 126 2.07 4.16 21.10
N ALA A 127 2.42 5.36 20.63
CA ALA A 127 2.33 6.61 21.38
C ALA A 127 0.91 7.16 21.48
N GLY A 128 0.09 6.92 20.45
CA GLY A 128 -1.28 7.41 20.31
C GLY A 128 -2.34 6.34 20.54
N ASP A 129 -3.52 6.57 19.96
CA ASP A 129 -4.66 5.66 19.97
C ASP A 129 -4.88 4.96 18.60
N SER A 130 -6.04 4.31 18.43
CA SER A 130 -6.38 3.64 17.17
C SER A 130 -6.54 4.63 16.02
N LEU A 131 -7.04 5.85 16.26
CA LEU A 131 -7.20 6.86 15.23
C LEU A 131 -5.84 7.34 14.71
N ASP A 132 -4.88 7.61 15.60
CA ASP A 132 -3.51 7.98 15.20
C ASP A 132 -2.88 6.92 14.28
N LEU A 133 -3.10 5.64 14.62
CA LEU A 133 -2.60 4.52 13.84
C LEU A 133 -3.29 4.39 12.48
N TYR A 134 -4.62 4.47 12.42
CA TYR A 134 -5.36 4.39 11.15
C TYR A 134 -5.04 5.58 10.24
N VAL A 135 -4.86 6.77 10.80
CA VAL A 135 -4.38 7.94 10.04
C VAL A 135 -3.01 7.67 9.44
N ALA A 136 -2.09 7.05 10.17
CA ALA A 136 -0.76 6.71 9.65
C ALA A 136 -0.77 5.55 8.64
N LEU A 137 -1.74 4.63 8.71
CA LEU A 137 -1.90 3.50 7.78
C LEU A 137 -2.56 3.91 6.44
N SER A 138 -3.56 4.79 6.51
CA SER A 138 -4.45 5.10 5.39
C SER A 138 -3.76 5.61 4.11
N PRO A 139 -2.66 6.41 4.15
CA PRO A 139 -2.00 6.86 2.92
C PRO A 139 -1.51 5.73 2.04
N CYS A 140 -1.02 4.64 2.64
CA CYS A 140 -0.55 3.48 1.89
C CYS A 140 -1.70 2.82 1.12
N VAL A 141 -2.81 2.50 1.80
CA VAL A 141 -3.92 1.75 1.19
C VAL A 141 -4.61 2.59 0.13
N VAL A 142 -4.96 3.84 0.48
CA VAL A 142 -5.71 4.72 -0.43
C VAL A 142 -4.83 5.19 -1.58
N GLY A 143 -3.57 5.51 -1.31
CA GLY A 143 -2.64 6.01 -2.32
C GLY A 143 -2.39 5.01 -3.44
N TYR A 144 -2.16 3.73 -3.11
CA TYR A 144 -2.02 2.68 -4.12
C TYR A 144 -3.29 2.50 -4.95
N GLY A 145 -4.47 2.60 -4.31
CA GLY A 145 -5.76 2.53 -4.99
C GLY A 145 -5.96 3.70 -5.97
N GLU A 146 -5.66 4.93 -5.54
CA GLU A 146 -5.74 6.13 -6.38
C GLU A 146 -4.75 6.12 -7.53
N ILE A 147 -3.50 5.74 -7.27
CA ILE A 147 -2.45 5.61 -8.30
C ILE A 147 -2.93 4.66 -9.38
N ALA A 148 -3.32 3.45 -9.02
CA ALA A 148 -3.68 2.43 -9.99
C ALA A 148 -4.97 2.76 -10.75
N ALA A 149 -5.98 3.29 -10.06
CA ALA A 149 -7.21 3.75 -10.70
C ALA A 149 -6.96 4.88 -11.71
N ALA A 150 -6.09 5.84 -11.38
CA ALA A 150 -5.69 6.90 -12.30
C ALA A 150 -4.93 6.33 -13.51
N LEU A 151 -3.94 5.47 -13.29
CA LEU A 151 -3.15 4.86 -14.37
C LEU A 151 -3.99 3.98 -15.31
N ALA A 152 -5.00 3.27 -14.79
CA ALA A 152 -5.84 2.38 -15.59
C ALA A 152 -6.65 3.11 -16.68
N VAL A 153 -7.06 4.36 -16.39
CA VAL A 153 -7.87 5.19 -17.28
C VAL A 153 -7.06 6.24 -18.04
N ASP A 154 -5.83 6.52 -17.63
CA ASP A 154 -4.96 7.49 -18.30
C ASP A 154 -4.57 7.00 -19.71
N PRO A 155 -4.90 7.75 -20.79
CA PRO A 155 -4.50 7.41 -22.15
C PRO A 155 -2.98 7.41 -22.38
N ALA A 156 -2.19 8.04 -21.50
CA ALA A 156 -0.73 8.03 -21.57
C ALA A 156 -0.12 6.73 -21.02
N THR A 157 -0.88 5.91 -20.27
CA THR A 157 -0.40 4.62 -19.77
C THR A 157 -0.24 3.63 -20.94
N VAL A 158 0.95 3.06 -21.08
CA VAL A 158 1.23 2.01 -22.06
C VAL A 158 0.56 0.73 -21.57
N LYS A 159 -0.38 0.19 -22.37
CA LYS A 159 -1.12 -1.04 -22.05
C LYS A 159 -0.49 -2.26 -22.72
N ASP A 160 -0.20 -2.15 -24.02
CA ASP A 160 0.38 -3.25 -24.78
C ASP A 160 1.88 -3.36 -24.54
N GLY A 161 2.33 -4.52 -24.05
CA GLY A 161 3.75 -4.82 -23.84
C GLY A 161 4.39 -4.11 -22.64
N ASN A 162 3.61 -3.44 -21.79
CA ASN A 162 4.13 -2.87 -20.55
C ASN A 162 4.41 -3.98 -19.53
N PRO A 163 5.67 -4.18 -19.09
CA PRO A 163 6.01 -5.26 -18.16
C PRO A 163 5.39 -5.07 -16.77
N TYR A 164 4.87 -3.88 -16.45
CA TYR A 164 4.25 -3.54 -15.16
C TYR A 164 2.73 -3.49 -15.19
N ALA A 165 2.09 -3.85 -16.33
CA ALA A 165 0.64 -3.75 -16.49
C ALA A 165 -0.13 -4.54 -15.42
N THR A 166 0.34 -5.73 -15.06
CA THR A 166 -0.29 -6.60 -14.05
C THR A 166 -0.28 -5.99 -12.65
N TRP A 167 0.73 -5.17 -12.30
CA TRP A 167 0.74 -4.39 -11.07
C TRP A 167 -0.39 -3.36 -11.08
N ILE A 168 -0.55 -2.62 -12.19
CA ILE A 168 -1.63 -1.62 -12.34
C ILE A 168 -2.99 -2.31 -12.24
N GLU A 169 -3.18 -3.41 -12.94
CA GLU A 169 -4.43 -4.17 -12.96
C GLU A 169 -4.80 -4.71 -11.57
N MET A 170 -3.83 -5.20 -10.81
CA MET A 170 -4.05 -5.72 -9.45
C MET A 170 -4.59 -4.64 -8.51
N TYR A 171 -3.94 -3.48 -8.44
CA TYR A 171 -4.36 -2.39 -7.55
C TYR A 171 -5.58 -1.61 -8.08
N ALA A 172 -5.80 -1.58 -9.39
CA ALA A 172 -7.02 -1.01 -9.99
C ALA A 172 -8.22 -1.98 -9.94
N GLY A 173 -7.97 -3.25 -9.63
CA GLY A 173 -8.98 -4.30 -9.55
C GLY A 173 -10.00 -4.05 -8.44
N ALA A 174 -11.23 -4.56 -8.64
CA ALA A 174 -12.34 -4.33 -7.73
C ALA A 174 -12.04 -4.74 -6.28
N ASP A 175 -11.28 -5.83 -6.09
CA ASP A 175 -10.92 -6.34 -4.77
C ASP A 175 -10.07 -5.32 -3.99
N TYR A 176 -9.02 -4.77 -4.61
CA TYR A 176 -8.18 -3.77 -3.94
C TYR A 176 -8.91 -2.43 -3.78
N GLN A 177 -9.70 -2.02 -4.77
CA GLN A 177 -10.49 -0.78 -4.70
C GLN A 177 -11.52 -0.83 -3.57
N ALA A 178 -12.12 -2.00 -3.29
CA ALA A 178 -12.99 -2.17 -2.13
C ALA A 178 -12.23 -1.94 -0.81
N VAL A 179 -11.03 -2.52 -0.67
CA VAL A 179 -10.16 -2.32 0.50
C VAL A 179 -9.78 -0.84 0.67
N ALA A 180 -9.44 -0.15 -0.41
CA ALA A 180 -9.08 1.27 -0.38
C ALA A 180 -10.26 2.18 0.01
N VAL A 181 -11.48 1.85 -0.42
CA VAL A 181 -12.70 2.57 0.01
C VAL A 181 -12.99 2.32 1.48
N ASP A 182 -12.90 1.07 1.94
CA ASP A 182 -13.19 0.70 3.33
C ASP A 182 -12.16 1.27 4.31
N ALA A 183 -10.92 1.54 3.87
CA ALA A 183 -9.86 2.12 4.70
C ALA A 183 -10.15 3.55 5.19
N VAL A 184 -11.15 4.23 4.61
CA VAL A 184 -11.53 5.62 4.94
C VAL A 184 -13.02 5.78 5.21
N ALA A 185 -13.76 4.68 5.29
CA ALA A 185 -15.18 4.64 5.64
C ALA A 185 -15.39 4.74 7.15
#